data_AF-A0AAU7JT95-F1
#
_entry.id   AF-A0AAU7JT95-F1
#
_cell.length_a   1.000
_cell.length_b   1.000
_cell.length_c   1.000
_cell.angle_alpha   90.00
_cell.angle_beta   90.00
_cell.angle_gamma   90.00
#
_symmetry.space_group_name_H-M   'P 1'
#
loop_
_entity.id
_entity.type
_entity.pdbx_description
1 polymer ?
#
loop_
_entity_poly.entity_id
_entity_poly.type
_entity_poly.pdbx_seq_one_letter_code
_entity_poly.pdbx_strand_id
1 'polypeptide(L)' 'MNNRTAHRSSALHHPRVQRSSQGGWAWACSCGGASCRTSRDVTPWRVALIGALNHSAAVAP' A
#
# COMPACT_ATOMS: atom_id res chain seq x y z
N MET A 1 32.66 -2.90 0.96
CA MET A 1 31.26 -2.62 0.56
C MET A 1 30.45 -2.30 1.81
N ASN A 2 30.18 -1.02 2.09
CA ASN A 2 29.37 -0.64 3.24
C ASN A 2 27.90 -0.91 2.92
N ASN A 3 27.35 -1.90 3.61
CA ASN A 3 25.98 -2.34 3.54
C ASN A 3 25.08 -1.19 3.99
N ARG A 4 24.54 -0.43 3.02
CA ARG A 4 23.43 0.51 3.25
C ARG A 4 22.19 -0.32 3.54
N THR A 5 22.17 -1.00 4.68
CA THR A 5 20.96 -1.58 5.24
C THR A 5 20.10 -0.39 5.59
N ALA A 6 19.29 0.01 4.62
CA ALA A 6 18.37 1.08 4.75
C ALA A 6 17.53 0.79 5.99
N HIS A 7 17.75 1.59 7.04
CA HIS A 7 16.71 1.97 7.97
C HIS A 7 15.59 2.62 7.13
N ARG A 8 14.85 1.81 6.35
CA ARG A 8 13.55 2.19 5.80
C ARG A 8 12.57 2.10 6.97
N SER A 9 12.82 2.97 7.93
CA SER A 9 12.05 3.17 9.15
C SER A 9 10.59 3.37 8.79
N SER A 10 9.76 2.45 9.28
CA SER A 10 8.33 2.51 9.64
C SER A 10 7.29 3.18 8.74
N ALA A 11 7.64 3.91 7.69
CA ALA A 11 6.71 4.65 6.83
C ALA A 11 6.19 3.82 5.63
N LEU A 12 6.72 2.61 5.42
CA LEU A 12 6.32 1.71 4.34
C LEU A 12 5.18 0.75 4.72
N HIS A 13 4.71 0.79 5.97
CA HIS A 13 3.56 0.00 6.42
C HIS A 13 2.23 0.61 6.00
N HIS A 14 2.20 1.89 5.60
CA HIS A 14 0.97 2.54 5.20
C HIS A 14 0.62 2.22 3.74
N PRO A 15 -0.61 1.77 3.48
CA PRO A 15 -1.08 1.59 2.12
C PRO A 15 -1.12 2.95 1.41
N ARG A 16 -0.62 2.99 0.18
CA ARG A 16 -0.58 4.17 -0.68
C ARG A 16 -1.60 4.03 -1.78
N VAL A 17 -2.38 5.09 -1.99
CA VAL A 17 -3.30 5.20 -3.13
C VAL A 17 -2.57 5.90 -4.27
N GLN A 18 -2.60 5.31 -5.47
CA GLN A 18 -1.83 5.76 -6.63
C GLN A 18 -2.72 5.75 -7.87
N ARG A 19 -2.49 6.68 -8.82
CA ARG A 19 -3.16 6.64 -10.12
C ARG A 19 -2.55 5.55 -10.98
N SER A 20 -3.39 4.79 -11.67
CA SER A 20 -2.94 3.80 -12.65
C SER A 20 -2.66 4.47 -14.00
N SER A 21 -1.70 3.92 -14.76
CA SER A 21 -1.36 4.38 -16.11
C SER A 21 -2.51 4.17 -17.11
N GLN A 22 -3.44 3.26 -16.81
CA GLN A 22 -4.60 2.93 -17.63
C GLN A 22 -5.83 3.82 -17.31
N GLY A 23 -5.63 4.88 -16.51
CA GLY A 23 -6.72 5.63 -15.88
C GLY A 23 -7.16 4.96 -14.58
N GLY A 24 -7.88 5.69 -13.73
CA GLY A 24 -8.35 5.20 -12.42
C GLY A 24 -7.27 5.10 -11.33
N TRP A 25 -7.62 4.43 -10.24
CA TRP A 25 -6.87 4.42 -8.99
C TRP A 25 -6.71 3.02 -8.44
N ALA A 26 -5.53 2.75 -7.91
CA ALA A 26 -5.17 1.51 -7.26
C ALA A 26 -4.56 1.86 -5.90
N TRP A 27 -4.47 0.88 -5.01
CA TRP A 27 -3.73 1.05 -3.77
C TRP A 27 -2.76 -0.09 -3.55
N ALA A 28 -1.61 0.26 -2.99
CA ALA A 28 -0.52 -0.66 -2.75
C ALA A 28 -0.02 -0.57 -1.32
N CYS A 29 0.18 -1.71 -0.69
CA CYS A 29 0.84 -1.80 0.60
C CYS A 29 2.15 -2.59 0.47
N SER A 30 3.17 -2.14 1.21
CA SER A 30 4.49 -2.76 1.27
C SER A 30 4.77 -3.34 2.66
N CYS A 31 3.72 -3.72 3.42
CA CYS A 31 3.84 -4.16 4.81
C CYS A 31 4.71 -5.42 5.04
N GLY A 32 5.17 -6.11 4.00
CA GLY A 32 6.00 -7.32 4.06
C GLY A 32 5.37 -8.58 4.70
N GLY A 33 4.22 -8.51 5.36
CA GLY A 33 3.53 -9.63 6.00
C GLY A 33 2.62 -10.46 5.07
N ALA A 34 2.15 -11.60 5.57
CA ALA A 34 1.22 -12.50 4.88
C ALA A 34 -0.10 -11.82 4.45
N SER A 35 -0.46 -10.71 5.09
CA SER A 35 -1.67 -9.92 4.80
C SER A 35 -1.45 -8.80 3.79
N CYS A 36 -0.26 -8.62 3.22
CA CYS A 36 -0.01 -7.53 2.29
C CYS A 36 -0.77 -7.73 0.99
N ARG A 37 -1.89 -7.03 0.90
CA ARG A 37 -2.73 -7.00 -0.28
C ARG A 37 -2.47 -5.71 -1.04
N THR A 38 -2.33 -5.86 -2.35
CA THR A 38 -2.17 -4.77 -3.30
C THR A 38 -3.35 -4.91 -4.25
N SER A 39 -4.20 -3.90 -4.35
CA SER A 39 -5.26 -3.93 -5.38
C SER A 39 -4.63 -3.55 -6.70
N ARG A 40 -4.53 -4.51 -7.62
CA ARG A 40 -4.12 -4.26 -9.01
C ARG A 40 -5.29 -3.82 -9.89
N ASP A 41 -6.50 -3.93 -9.36
CA ASP A 41 -7.71 -3.49 -10.02
C ASP A 41 -7.75 -1.96 -10.11
N VAL A 42 -8.08 -1.49 -11.30
CA VAL A 42 -8.27 -0.08 -11.60
C VAL A 42 -9.67 0.30 -11.12
N THR A 43 -9.73 1.06 -10.03
CA THR A 43 -10.98 1.43 -9.37
C THR A 43 -11.15 2.95 -9.29
N PRO A 44 -12.34 3.46 -8.98
CA PRO A 44 -12.50 4.87 -8.60
C PRO A 44 -11.64 5.21 -7.38
N TRP A 45 -11.16 6.46 -7.29
CA TRP A 45 -10.27 6.90 -6.20
C TRP A 45 -10.81 6.59 -4.81
N ARG A 46 -12.13 6.71 -4.64
CA ARG A 46 -12.83 6.49 -3.38
C ARG A 46 -12.77 5.02 -2.96
N VAL A 47 -12.90 4.09 -3.91
CA VAL A 47 -12.82 2.65 -3.68
C VAL A 47 -11.39 2.25 -3.32
N ALA A 48 -10.40 2.76 -4.06
CA ALA A 48 -8.99 2.54 -3.74
C ALA A 48 -8.61 3.05 -2.34
N LEU A 49 -9.13 4.23 -1.95
CA LEU A 49 -8.91 4.79 -0.62
C LEU A 49 -9.55 3.97 0.49
N ILE A 50 -10.80 3.51 0.31
CA ILE A 50 -11.48 2.66 1.30
C ILE A 50 -10.72 1.33 1.47
N GLY A 51 -10.28 0.71 0.37
CA GLY A 51 -9.48 -0.53 0.43
C GLY A 51 -8.16 -0.34 1.19
N ALA A 52 -7.46 0.77 0.92
CA ALA A 52 -6.26 1.15 1.67
C ALA A 52 -6.55 1.35 3.17
N LEU A 53 -7.58 2.12 3.52
CA LEU A 53 -7.95 2.39 4.92
C LEU A 53 -8.32 1.10 5.67
N ASN A 54 -9.14 0.24 5.06
CA ASN A 54 -9.51 -1.05 5.65
C ASN A 54 -8.29 -1.93 5.90
N HIS A 55 -7.34 -1.97 4.96
CA HIS A 55 -6.10 -2.71 5.16
C HIS A 55 -5.24 -2.10 6.27
N SER A 56 -5.13 -0.77 6.34
CA SER A 56 -4.40 -0.11 7.43
C SER A 56 -5.03 -0.38 8.81
N ALA A 57 -6.36 -0.43 8.89
CA ALA A 57 -7.08 -0.74 10.11
C ALA A 57 -6.93 -2.22 10.52
N ALA A 58 -6.82 -3.13 9.55
CA ALA A 58 -6.59 -4.56 9.83
C ALA A 58 -5.14 -4.91 10.18
N VAL A 59 -4.17 -4.07 9.79
CA VAL A 59 -2.74 -4.24 10.14
C VAL A 59 -2.42 -3.63 11.51
N ALA A 60 -3.35 -2.87 12.11
CA ALA A 60 -3.27 -2.46 13.50
C ALA A 60 -3.68 -3.63 14.41
N PRO A 61 -2.79 -4.22 15.23
CA PRO A 61 -3.16 -5.06 16.36
C PRO A 61 -3.74 -4.25 17.53
#